data_AF-A0A4J2A123-F1
#
_entry.id   AF-A0A4J2A123-F1
#
_cell.length_a   1.000
_cell.length_b   1.000
_cell.length_c   1.000
_cell.angle_alpha   90.00
_cell.angle_beta   90.00
_cell.angle_gamma   90.00
#
_symmetry.space_group_name_H-M   'P 1'
#
loop_
_entity.id
_entity.type
_entity.pdbx_description
1 polymer ?
#
loop_
_entity_poly.entity_id
_entity_poly.type
_entity_poly.pdbx_seq_one_letter_code
_entity_poly.pdbx_strand_id
1 'polypeptide(L)'
;MLERLKSIHYMFWISLIFMVFPILPVVTGWLSAWHLLIDILFVVAYLGVLTTKSQRLSWLYWGILLTYVVGNTAFVAVNYIWFFFFLSNLLSYHFSVGGLKSLHVWTFLLAQVLVVGQLLIFQRIEVEFLFYLLVILAFVDLMTFGLVRIRIVEDLKEAQAKQNAQINLLLAENERNRIGQDLHDSLGHTFAMLSVKTDLALQLFQMEAYPQVEKELKEIHQISKDSMNEVRTIVENLKSRTLASELETVKKML
;
A
#
# COMPACT_ATOMS: atom_id res chain seq x y z
N MET A 1 16.59 17.26 -12.85
CA MET A 1 15.72 16.55 -13.81
C MET A 1 16.30 15.20 -14.23
N LEU A 2 17.58 15.10 -14.60
CA LEU A 2 18.23 13.87 -15.12
C LEU A 2 18.19 12.64 -14.21
N GLU A 3 18.39 12.78 -12.89
CA GLU A 3 18.34 11.64 -11.97
C GLU A 3 16.94 11.02 -11.86
N ARG A 4 15.87 11.81 -12.05
CA ARG A 4 14.49 11.31 -12.00
C ARG A 4 14.02 10.66 -13.28
N LEU A 5 14.60 11.01 -14.42
CA LEU A 5 14.34 10.28 -15.67
C LEU A 5 14.71 8.81 -15.54
N LYS A 6 15.76 8.49 -14.75
CA LYS A 6 16.17 7.12 -14.46
C LYS A 6 15.23 6.36 -13.51
N SER A 7 14.41 7.06 -12.72
CA SER A 7 13.44 6.44 -11.79
C SER A 7 12.04 6.30 -12.40
N ILE A 8 11.83 6.69 -13.66
CA ILE A 8 10.55 6.50 -14.36
C ILE A 8 10.40 5.01 -14.70
N HIS A 9 9.25 4.44 -14.37
CA HIS A 9 8.94 3.04 -14.67
C HIS A 9 9.04 2.76 -16.18
N TYR A 10 9.64 1.63 -16.56
CA TYR A 10 9.91 1.28 -17.98
C TYR A 10 8.68 1.36 -18.89
N MET A 11 7.49 1.11 -18.35
CA MET A 11 6.21 1.21 -19.07
C MET A 11 5.97 2.58 -19.74
N PHE A 12 6.43 3.69 -19.13
CA PHE A 12 6.29 5.02 -19.72
C PHE A 12 7.31 5.31 -20.82
N TRP A 13 8.45 4.62 -20.81
CA TRP A 13 9.43 4.70 -21.89
C TRP A 13 8.97 3.90 -23.10
N ILE A 14 8.40 2.72 -22.86
CA ILE A 14 7.84 1.87 -23.92
C ILE A 14 6.72 2.60 -24.67
N SER A 15 5.88 3.37 -23.97
CA SER A 15 4.82 4.13 -24.64
C SER A 15 5.35 5.17 -25.64
N LEU A 16 6.56 5.70 -25.46
CA LEU A 16 7.14 6.67 -26.41
C LEU A 16 7.40 6.08 -27.79
N ILE A 17 7.47 4.75 -27.94
CA ILE A 17 7.57 4.09 -29.26
C ILE A 17 6.38 4.48 -30.14
N PHE A 18 5.19 4.69 -29.56
CA PHE A 18 4.00 5.12 -30.30
C PHE A 18 4.09 6.56 -30.86
N MET A 19 5.10 7.34 -30.49
CA MET A 19 5.39 8.63 -31.16
C MET A 19 5.81 8.46 -32.62
N VAL A 20 6.14 7.25 -33.06
CA VAL A 20 6.38 6.97 -34.48
C VAL A 20 5.16 7.30 -35.35
N PHE A 21 3.94 7.14 -34.82
CA PHE A 21 2.69 7.35 -35.57
C PHE A 21 2.45 8.79 -36.03
N PRO A 22 2.63 9.84 -35.20
CA PRO A 22 2.53 11.22 -35.66
C PRO A 22 3.75 11.69 -36.46
N ILE A 23 4.94 11.10 -36.24
CA ILE A 23 6.17 11.45 -36.97
C ILE A 23 6.14 10.94 -38.42
N LEU A 24 5.61 9.73 -38.66
CA LEU A 24 5.59 9.10 -39.98
C LEU A 24 4.87 9.94 -41.05
N PRO A 25 3.64 10.47 -40.82
CA PRO A 25 2.98 11.37 -41.76
C PRO A 25 3.79 12.62 -42.11
N VAL A 26 4.60 13.13 -41.18
CA VAL A 26 5.48 14.28 -41.48
C VAL A 26 6.65 13.88 -42.37
N VAL A 27 7.31 12.76 -42.05
CA VAL A 27 8.45 12.25 -42.83
C VAL A 27 8.03 11.83 -44.24
N THR A 28 6.84 11.27 -44.38
CA THR A 28 6.26 10.84 -45.66
C THR A 28 5.67 12.00 -46.46
N GLY A 29 5.64 13.22 -45.92
CA GLY A 29 5.20 14.44 -46.60
C GLY A 29 3.68 14.67 -46.58
N TRP A 30 2.91 13.89 -45.82
CA TRP A 30 1.46 14.05 -45.68
C TRP A 30 1.10 15.20 -44.73
N LEU A 31 1.96 15.49 -43.75
CA LEU A 31 1.84 16.62 -42.83
C LEU A 31 3.04 17.56 -42.98
N SER A 32 2.80 18.85 -42.74
CA SER A 32 3.85 19.87 -42.77
C SER A 32 4.86 19.68 -41.65
N ALA A 33 6.15 19.98 -41.91
CA ALA A 33 7.26 19.84 -40.97
C ALA A 33 7.04 20.53 -39.61
N TRP A 34 6.24 21.59 -39.56
CA TRP A 34 5.90 22.29 -38.31
C TRP A 34 5.13 21.41 -37.31
N HIS A 35 4.44 20.35 -37.75
CA HIS A 35 3.76 19.41 -36.85
C HIS A 35 4.73 18.68 -35.92
N LEU A 36 6.00 18.50 -36.32
CA LEU A 36 7.02 17.92 -35.43
C LEU A 36 7.25 18.76 -34.17
N LEU A 37 7.10 20.08 -34.25
CA LEU A 37 7.22 20.92 -33.05
C LEU A 37 6.09 20.64 -32.04
N ILE A 38 4.90 20.33 -32.56
CA ILE A 38 3.72 19.99 -31.75
C ILE A 38 3.92 18.61 -31.11
N ASP A 39 4.48 17.65 -31.85
CA ASP A 39 4.81 16.32 -31.33
C ASP A 39 5.93 16.36 -30.29
N ILE A 40 6.97 17.18 -30.51
CA ILE A 40 8.03 17.42 -29.52
C ILE A 40 7.43 18.05 -28.26
N LEU A 41 6.53 19.03 -28.41
CA LEU A 41 5.85 19.65 -27.28
C LEU A 41 5.03 18.62 -26.48
N PHE A 42 4.37 17.68 -27.15
CA PHE A 42 3.67 16.57 -26.48
C PHE A 42 4.62 15.70 -25.67
N VAL A 43 5.76 15.28 -26.24
CA VAL A 43 6.75 14.46 -25.52
C VAL A 43 7.32 15.21 -24.31
N VAL A 44 7.64 16.49 -24.48
CA VAL A 44 8.15 17.34 -23.40
C VAL A 44 7.10 17.50 -22.30
N ALA A 45 5.83 17.70 -22.65
CA ALA A 45 4.75 17.78 -21.67
C ALA A 45 4.54 16.45 -20.95
N TYR A 46 4.58 15.33 -21.67
CA TYR A 46 4.42 13.98 -21.12
C TYR A 46 5.52 13.65 -20.09
N LEU A 47 6.78 13.87 -20.46
CA LEU A 47 7.93 13.72 -19.55
C LEU A 47 7.91 14.79 -18.44
N GLY A 48 7.37 15.97 -18.73
CA GLY A 48 7.17 17.07 -17.80
C GLY A 48 6.25 16.67 -16.65
N VAL A 49 5.10 16.05 -16.92
CA VAL A 49 4.21 15.48 -15.90
C VAL A 49 4.99 14.49 -15.02
N LEU A 50 5.70 13.54 -15.63
CA LEU A 50 6.39 12.47 -14.88
C LEU A 50 7.53 12.94 -13.97
N THR A 51 8.18 14.06 -14.30
CA THR A 51 9.37 14.55 -13.58
C THR A 51 9.04 15.63 -12.54
N THR A 52 7.91 16.31 -12.72
CA THR A 52 7.51 17.49 -11.95
C THR A 52 6.91 17.13 -10.60
N LYS A 53 7.26 17.88 -9.54
CA LYS A 53 6.59 17.82 -8.22
C LYS A 53 5.60 18.95 -7.97
N SER A 54 5.68 20.02 -8.75
CA SER A 54 4.79 21.18 -8.62
C SER A 54 3.43 20.85 -9.23
N GLN A 55 2.38 20.97 -8.41
CA GLN A 55 1.00 20.75 -8.83
C GLN A 55 0.60 21.66 -9.99
N ARG A 56 1.05 22.92 -10.00
CA ARG A 56 0.73 23.90 -11.06
C ARG A 56 1.32 23.52 -12.41
N LEU A 57 2.58 23.09 -12.43
CA LEU A 57 3.26 22.66 -13.65
C LEU A 57 2.67 21.34 -14.17
N SER A 58 2.28 20.44 -13.27
CA SER A 58 1.60 19.19 -13.67
C SER A 58 0.27 19.48 -14.37
N TRP A 59 -0.54 20.41 -13.84
CA TRP A 59 -1.78 20.87 -14.50
C TRP A 59 -1.55 21.55 -15.84
N LEU A 60 -0.47 22.34 -15.97
CA LEU A 60 -0.10 22.98 -17.23
C LEU A 60 0.25 21.93 -18.29
N TYR A 61 1.10 20.96 -17.96
CA TYR A 61 1.44 19.88 -18.88
C TYR A 61 0.23 19.00 -19.20
N TRP A 62 -0.61 18.70 -18.22
CA TRP A 62 -1.87 17.98 -18.43
C TRP A 62 -2.78 18.69 -19.44
N GLY A 63 -2.94 20.02 -19.31
CA GLY A 63 -3.70 20.83 -20.27
C GLY A 63 -3.11 20.81 -21.68
N ILE A 64 -1.78 20.85 -21.80
CA ILE A 64 -1.08 20.72 -23.11
C ILE A 64 -1.37 19.35 -23.73
N LEU A 65 -1.27 18.27 -22.95
CA LEU A 65 -1.52 16.91 -23.44
C LEU A 65 -2.98 16.74 -23.89
N LEU A 66 -3.95 17.22 -23.11
CA LEU A 66 -5.36 17.20 -23.49
C LEU A 66 -5.58 17.99 -24.79
N THR A 67 -5.03 19.20 -24.87
CA THR A 67 -5.16 20.07 -26.07
C THR A 67 -4.54 19.41 -27.30
N TYR A 68 -3.40 18.74 -27.14
CA TYR A 68 -2.77 17.98 -28.22
C TYR A 68 -3.67 16.85 -28.73
N VAL A 69 -4.18 15.99 -27.83
CA VAL A 69 -5.00 14.85 -28.23
C VAL A 69 -6.31 15.32 -28.84
N VAL A 70 -7.01 16.26 -28.20
CA VAL A 70 -8.28 16.80 -28.69
C VAL A 70 -8.08 17.52 -30.02
N GLY A 71 -7.11 18.44 -30.11
CA GLY A 71 -6.86 19.25 -31.30
C GLY A 71 -6.43 18.43 -32.51
N ASN A 72 -5.50 17.48 -32.35
CA ASN A 72 -5.07 16.66 -33.48
C ASN A 72 -6.15 15.66 -33.91
N THR A 73 -6.93 15.11 -32.97
CA THR A 73 -8.06 14.24 -33.31
C THR A 73 -9.14 15.00 -34.07
N ALA A 74 -9.37 16.25 -33.68
CA ALA A 74 -10.38 17.14 -34.24
C ALA A 74 -10.07 17.64 -35.65
N PHE A 75 -8.81 18.02 -35.90
CA PHE A 75 -8.43 18.81 -37.07
C PHE A 75 -7.41 18.14 -38.00
N VAL A 76 -6.68 17.12 -37.53
CA VAL A 76 -5.60 16.47 -38.30
C VAL A 76 -6.04 15.09 -38.76
N ALA A 77 -6.25 14.17 -37.81
CA ALA A 77 -6.72 12.83 -38.12
C ALA A 77 -7.38 12.18 -36.90
N VAL A 78 -8.47 11.44 -37.12
CA VAL A 78 -9.19 10.76 -36.02
C VAL A 78 -8.33 9.73 -35.28
N ASN A 79 -7.31 9.17 -35.94
CA ASN A 79 -6.40 8.19 -35.34
C ASN A 79 -5.61 8.73 -34.14
N TYR A 80 -5.51 10.05 -33.95
CA TYR A 80 -4.91 10.63 -32.74
C TYR A 80 -5.71 10.30 -31.47
N ILE A 81 -6.92 9.75 -31.57
CA ILE A 81 -7.70 9.25 -30.44
C ILE A 81 -6.97 8.17 -29.63
N TRP A 82 -6.07 7.41 -30.26
CA TRP A 82 -5.23 6.43 -29.56
C TRP A 82 -4.30 7.08 -28.53
N PHE A 83 -4.03 8.38 -28.63
CA PHE A 83 -3.22 9.08 -27.64
C PHE A 83 -3.92 9.28 -26.29
N PHE A 84 -5.24 9.01 -26.19
CA PHE A 84 -5.90 8.88 -24.89
C PHE A 84 -5.29 7.75 -24.03
N PHE A 85 -4.59 6.77 -24.62
CA PHE A 85 -3.82 5.78 -23.86
C PHE A 85 -2.69 6.40 -23.03
N PHE A 86 -2.00 7.43 -23.55
CA PHE A 86 -0.96 8.12 -22.78
C PHE A 86 -1.57 8.84 -21.58
N LEU A 87 -2.73 9.47 -21.78
CA LEU A 87 -3.47 10.17 -20.73
C LEU A 87 -3.99 9.19 -19.66
N SER A 88 -4.57 8.06 -20.08
CA SER A 88 -5.00 6.95 -19.23
C SER A 88 -3.86 6.42 -18.35
N ASN A 89 -2.69 6.21 -18.96
CA ASN A 89 -1.50 5.72 -18.26
C ASN A 89 -1.05 6.72 -17.17
N LEU A 90 -1.03 8.02 -17.47
CA LEU A 90 -0.72 9.06 -16.50
C LEU A 90 -1.72 9.11 -15.34
N LEU A 91 -3.02 8.95 -15.62
CA LEU A 91 -4.08 8.88 -14.59
C LEU A 91 -3.85 7.73 -13.61
N SER A 92 -3.54 6.55 -14.16
CA SER A 92 -3.34 5.33 -13.36
C SER A 92 -2.05 5.38 -12.52
N TYR A 93 -0.93 5.75 -13.16
CA TYR A 93 0.39 5.52 -12.57
C TYR A 93 0.99 6.75 -11.88
N HIS A 94 0.77 7.96 -12.41
CA HIS A 94 1.38 9.18 -11.87
C HIS A 94 0.45 9.92 -10.90
N PHE A 95 -0.80 10.16 -11.30
CA PHE A 95 -1.75 10.89 -10.46
C PHE A 95 -2.30 10.06 -9.30
N SER A 96 -1.99 8.75 -9.27
CA SER A 96 -2.36 7.80 -8.21
C SER A 96 -3.80 7.98 -7.76
N VAL A 97 -4.70 8.10 -8.74
CA VAL A 97 -6.09 8.48 -8.50
C VAL A 97 -6.78 7.36 -7.74
N GLY A 98 -6.91 7.50 -6.42
CA GLY A 98 -7.59 6.54 -5.54
C GLY A 98 -9.11 6.46 -5.73
N GLY A 99 -9.69 7.20 -6.68
CA GLY A 99 -11.11 7.14 -6.99
C GLY A 99 -11.58 8.12 -8.08
N LEU A 100 -12.78 7.89 -8.62
CA LEU A 100 -13.40 8.63 -9.75
C LEU A 100 -13.63 10.14 -9.49
N LYS A 101 -13.35 10.63 -8.28
CA LYS A 101 -13.58 12.04 -7.89
C LYS A 101 -12.44 12.99 -8.26
N SER A 102 -11.32 12.49 -8.81
CA SER A 102 -10.21 13.35 -9.21
C SER A 102 -10.59 14.25 -10.39
N LEU A 103 -10.22 15.53 -10.31
CA LEU A 103 -10.42 16.50 -11.39
C LEU A 103 -9.72 16.08 -12.70
N HIS A 104 -8.65 15.30 -12.62
CA HIS A 104 -7.96 14.76 -13.81
C HIS A 104 -8.84 13.75 -14.56
N VAL A 105 -9.65 12.96 -13.85
CA VAL A 105 -10.62 12.02 -14.45
C VAL A 105 -11.72 12.78 -15.16
N TRP A 106 -12.27 13.82 -14.52
CA TRP A 106 -13.31 14.64 -15.14
C TRP A 106 -12.83 15.40 -16.36
N THR A 107 -11.62 15.97 -16.33
CA THR A 107 -11.04 16.65 -17.51
C THR A 107 -10.68 15.67 -18.63
N PHE A 108 -10.27 14.45 -18.31
CA PHE A 108 -10.07 13.36 -19.27
C PHE A 108 -11.37 12.94 -19.97
N LEU A 109 -12.43 12.66 -19.21
CA LEU A 109 -13.74 12.29 -19.76
C LEU A 109 -14.36 13.44 -20.55
N LEU A 110 -14.24 14.68 -20.04
CA LEU A 110 -14.71 15.86 -20.74
C LEU A 110 -13.99 16.03 -22.09
N ALA A 111 -12.69 15.78 -22.15
CA ALA A 111 -11.95 15.82 -23.42
C ALA A 111 -12.43 14.77 -24.43
N GLN A 112 -12.76 13.56 -24.00
CA GLN A 112 -13.36 12.55 -24.87
C GLN A 112 -14.72 13.01 -25.39
N VAL A 113 -15.61 13.52 -24.52
CA VAL A 113 -16.93 14.02 -24.92
C VAL A 113 -16.79 15.20 -25.89
N LEU A 114 -15.84 16.12 -25.66
CA LEU A 114 -15.58 17.23 -26.56
C LEU A 114 -15.12 16.76 -27.94
N VAL A 115 -14.24 15.76 -28.01
CA VAL A 115 -13.80 15.17 -29.28
C VAL A 115 -14.96 14.53 -30.01
N VAL A 116 -15.73 13.67 -29.35
CA VAL A 116 -16.89 13.02 -29.98
C VAL A 116 -17.93 14.05 -30.43
N GLY A 117 -18.24 15.03 -29.58
CA GLY A 117 -19.19 16.09 -29.91
C GLY A 117 -18.74 16.93 -31.11
N GLN A 118 -17.47 17.33 -31.14
CA GLN A 118 -16.90 18.10 -32.26
C GLN A 118 -16.90 17.28 -33.55
N LEU A 119 -16.53 16.01 -33.49
CA LEU A 119 -16.59 15.09 -34.63
C LEU A 119 -18.02 14.92 -35.18
N LEU A 120 -19.03 14.78 -34.30
CA LEU A 120 -20.44 14.65 -34.71
C LEU A 120 -21.02 15.94 -35.31
N ILE A 121 -20.60 17.11 -34.82
CA ILE A 121 -21.15 18.41 -35.27
C ILE A 121 -20.50 18.84 -36.59
N PHE A 122 -19.18 18.71 -36.70
CA PHE A 122 -18.42 19.29 -37.81
C PHE A 122 -18.09 18.30 -38.92
N GLN A 123 -18.17 16.99 -38.67
CA GLN A 123 -17.86 15.96 -39.66
C GLN A 123 -19.09 15.05 -39.88
N ARG A 124 -19.39 14.73 -41.15
CA ARG A 124 -20.41 13.72 -41.47
C ARG A 124 -19.79 12.33 -41.34
N ILE A 125 -19.86 11.81 -40.13
CA ILE A 125 -19.30 10.51 -39.78
C ILE A 125 -20.34 9.41 -39.98
N GLU A 126 -19.94 8.31 -40.62
CA GLU A 126 -20.76 7.11 -40.75
C GLU A 126 -20.95 6.42 -39.40
N VAL A 127 -22.11 5.77 -39.22
CA VAL A 127 -22.47 5.10 -37.95
C VAL A 127 -21.44 4.02 -37.58
N GLU A 128 -20.91 3.29 -38.56
CA GLU A 128 -19.88 2.27 -38.35
C GLU A 128 -18.60 2.85 -37.76
N PHE A 129 -18.18 4.01 -38.28
CA PHE A 129 -16.98 4.70 -37.80
C PHE A 129 -17.18 5.29 -36.40
N LEU A 130 -18.38 5.81 -36.11
CA LEU A 130 -18.74 6.25 -34.76
C LEU A 130 -18.71 5.09 -33.77
N PHE A 131 -19.24 3.92 -34.15
CA PHE A 131 -19.22 2.73 -33.31
C PHE A 131 -17.78 2.29 -33.02
N TYR A 132 -16.91 2.24 -34.04
CA TYR A 132 -15.49 1.95 -33.86
C TYR A 132 -14.81 2.91 -32.87
N LEU A 133 -15.10 4.21 -32.99
CA LEU A 133 -14.56 5.24 -32.10
C LEU A 133 -15.00 5.03 -30.64
N LEU A 134 -16.29 4.76 -30.42
CA LEU A 134 -16.82 4.51 -29.09
C LEU A 134 -16.25 3.22 -28.47
N VAL A 135 -16.01 2.19 -29.28
CA VAL A 135 -15.34 0.96 -28.81
C VAL A 135 -13.92 1.24 -28.34
N ILE A 136 -13.15 2.06 -29.06
CA ILE A 136 -11.80 2.46 -28.63
C ILE A 136 -11.87 3.21 -27.30
N LEU A 137 -12.74 4.22 -27.18
CA LEU A 137 -12.87 4.99 -25.95
C LEU A 137 -13.30 4.10 -24.77
N ALA A 138 -14.31 3.24 -24.98
CA ALA A 138 -14.75 2.28 -23.96
C ALA A 138 -13.62 1.32 -23.54
N PHE A 139 -12.79 0.89 -24.49
CA PHE A 139 -11.63 0.06 -24.21
C PHE A 139 -10.57 0.81 -23.38
N VAL A 140 -10.25 2.06 -23.72
CA VAL A 140 -9.36 2.92 -22.94
C VAL A 140 -9.90 3.11 -21.52
N ASP A 141 -11.19 3.40 -21.38
CA ASP A 141 -11.82 3.66 -20.09
C ASP A 141 -11.84 2.41 -19.20
N LEU A 142 -12.18 1.25 -19.77
CA LEU A 142 -12.19 -0.02 -19.06
C LEU A 142 -10.78 -0.41 -18.59
N MET A 143 -9.77 -0.21 -19.44
CA MET A 143 -8.38 -0.41 -19.08
C MET A 143 -7.95 0.53 -17.95
N THR A 144 -8.30 1.82 -18.04
CA THR A 144 -8.01 2.81 -16.99
C THR A 144 -8.63 2.39 -15.66
N PHE A 145 -9.92 2.01 -15.69
CA PHE A 145 -10.64 1.55 -14.52
C PHE A 145 -10.02 0.29 -13.91
N GLY A 146 -9.67 -0.71 -14.74
CA GLY A 146 -9.03 -1.94 -14.31
C GLY A 146 -7.70 -1.69 -13.58
N LEU A 147 -6.84 -0.85 -14.15
CA LEU A 147 -5.54 -0.52 -13.56
C LEU A 147 -5.67 0.25 -12.23
N VAL A 148 -6.59 1.23 -12.17
CA VAL A 148 -6.88 1.95 -10.91
C VAL A 148 -7.41 1.00 -9.83
N ARG A 149 -8.27 0.04 -10.19
CA ARG A 149 -8.83 -0.93 -9.25
C ARG A 149 -7.76 -1.87 -8.71
N ILE A 150 -6.86 -2.37 -9.56
CA ILE A 150 -5.73 -3.22 -9.14
C ILE A 150 -4.89 -2.47 -8.10
N ARG A 151 -4.55 -1.22 -8.38
CA ARG A 151 -3.74 -0.39 -7.47
C ARG A 151 -4.41 -0.15 -6.13
N ILE A 152 -5.70 0.21 -6.12
CA ILE A 152 -6.47 0.38 -4.88
C ILE A 152 -6.46 -0.91 -4.05
N VAL A 153 -6.60 -2.07 -4.69
CA VAL A 153 -6.56 -3.36 -4.00
C VAL A 153 -5.18 -3.65 -3.42
N GLU A 154 -4.10 -3.34 -4.15
CA GLU A 154 -2.73 -3.47 -3.66
C GLU A 154 -2.47 -2.56 -2.46
N ASP A 155 -2.83 -1.28 -2.55
CA ASP A 155 -2.68 -0.30 -1.45
C ASP A 155 -3.47 -0.75 -0.20
N LEU A 156 -4.69 -1.28 -0.38
CA LEU A 156 -5.50 -1.84 0.70
C LEU A 156 -4.85 -3.08 1.32
N LYS A 157 -4.29 -3.99 0.52
CA LYS A 157 -3.58 -5.18 1.01
C LYS A 157 -2.34 -4.79 1.82
N GLU A 158 -1.56 -3.81 1.35
CA GLU A 158 -0.41 -3.30 2.08
C GLU A 158 -0.81 -2.66 3.42
N ALA A 159 -1.87 -1.84 3.42
CA ALA A 159 -2.41 -1.24 4.63
C ALA A 159 -2.88 -2.30 5.63
N GLN A 160 -3.60 -3.31 5.15
CA GLN A 160 -4.06 -4.44 5.97
C GLN A 160 -2.88 -5.25 6.52
N ALA A 161 -1.85 -5.51 5.72
CA ALA A 161 -0.65 -6.21 6.17
C ALA A 161 0.07 -5.45 7.30
N LYS A 162 0.20 -4.11 7.16
CA LYS A 162 0.77 -3.25 8.21
C LYS A 162 -0.08 -3.26 9.48
N GLN A 163 -1.41 -3.18 9.34
CA GLN A 163 -2.33 -3.24 10.47
C GLN A 163 -2.25 -4.59 11.20
N ASN A 164 -2.21 -5.70 10.46
CA ASN A 164 -2.06 -7.03 11.04
C ASN A 164 -0.71 -7.19 11.78
N ALA A 165 0.37 -6.64 11.23
CA ALA A 165 1.66 -6.63 11.91
C ALA A 165 1.60 -5.85 13.24
N GLN A 166 0.91 -4.71 13.27
CA GLN A 166 0.70 -3.95 14.51
C GLN A 166 -0.15 -4.72 15.53
N ILE A 167 -1.23 -5.37 15.10
CA ILE A 167 -2.08 -6.20 15.96
C ILE A 167 -1.24 -7.34 16.57
N ASN A 168 -0.42 -8.02 15.79
CA ASN A 168 0.44 -9.10 16.29
C ASN A 168 1.45 -8.60 17.34
N LEU A 169 2.01 -7.41 17.15
CA LEU A 169 2.89 -6.80 18.15
C LEU A 169 2.15 -6.48 19.45
N LEU A 170 0.95 -5.90 19.35
CA LEU A 170 0.11 -5.60 20.52
C LEU A 170 -0.32 -6.87 21.25
N LEU A 171 -0.66 -7.94 20.52
CA LEU A 171 -0.98 -9.23 21.12
C LEU A 171 0.23 -9.82 21.87
N ALA A 172 1.43 -9.74 21.28
CA ALA A 172 2.65 -10.21 21.92
C ALA A 172 2.99 -9.41 23.19
N GLU A 173 2.79 -8.09 23.16
CA GLU A 173 2.98 -7.22 24.31
C GLU A 173 1.94 -7.47 25.42
N ASN A 174 0.67 -7.64 25.04
CA ASN A 174 -0.40 -7.96 25.98
C ASN A 174 -0.12 -9.29 26.68
N GLU A 175 0.27 -10.32 25.93
CA GLU A 175 0.61 -11.62 26.51
C GLU A 175 1.81 -11.50 27.46
N ARG A 176 2.86 -10.75 27.08
CA ARG A 176 4.00 -10.47 27.97
C ARG A 176 3.56 -9.76 29.26
N ASN A 177 2.65 -8.80 29.19
CA ASN A 177 2.12 -8.12 30.36
C ASN A 177 1.29 -9.06 31.24
N ARG A 178 0.43 -9.89 30.64
CA ARG A 178 -0.35 -10.92 31.35
C ARG A 178 0.57 -11.87 32.12
N ILE A 179 1.62 -12.37 31.47
CA ILE A 179 2.63 -13.23 32.10
C ILE A 179 3.37 -12.49 33.22
N GLY A 180 3.74 -11.23 33.00
CA GLY A 180 4.39 -10.40 34.02
C GLY A 180 3.52 -10.24 35.27
N GLN A 181 2.21 -10.10 35.08
CA GLN A 181 1.24 -10.05 36.17
C GLN A 181 1.10 -11.40 36.88
N ASP A 182 0.94 -12.50 36.14
CA ASP A 182 0.86 -13.85 36.72
C ASP A 182 2.11 -14.18 37.56
N LEU A 183 3.30 -13.81 37.05
CA LEU A 183 4.56 -13.95 37.79
C LEU A 183 4.62 -13.05 39.03
N HIS A 184 4.20 -11.79 38.90
CA HIS A 184 4.18 -10.84 40.02
C HIS A 184 3.24 -11.32 41.14
N ASP A 185 2.07 -11.84 40.81
CA ASP A 185 1.08 -12.28 41.79
C ASP A 185 1.54 -13.56 42.49
N SER A 186 2.06 -14.55 41.75
CA SER A 186 2.62 -15.79 42.33
C SER A 186 3.84 -15.52 43.24
N LEU A 187 4.78 -14.68 42.77
CA LEU A 187 5.94 -14.28 43.56
C LEU A 187 5.55 -13.42 44.76
N GLY A 188 4.63 -12.47 44.59
CA GLY A 188 4.17 -11.56 45.63
C GLY A 188 3.53 -12.31 46.80
N HIS A 189 2.64 -13.27 46.51
CA HIS A 189 2.04 -14.12 47.53
C HIS A 189 3.07 -14.98 48.25
N THR A 190 4.02 -15.56 47.52
CA THR A 190 5.10 -16.37 48.10
C THR A 190 5.97 -15.53 49.05
N PHE A 191 6.41 -14.34 48.63
CA PHE A 191 7.24 -13.48 49.45
C PHE A 191 6.51 -12.98 50.71
N ALA A 192 5.21 -12.67 50.60
CA ALA A 192 4.39 -12.33 51.76
C ALA A 192 4.33 -13.50 52.76
N MET A 193 4.12 -14.73 52.27
CA MET A 193 4.07 -15.94 53.12
C MET A 193 5.43 -16.23 53.79
N LEU A 194 6.54 -16.09 53.04
CA LEU A 194 7.89 -16.24 53.58
C LEU A 194 8.18 -15.20 54.67
N SER A 195 7.77 -13.94 54.48
CA SER A 195 7.94 -12.89 55.49
C SER A 195 7.22 -13.26 56.79
N VAL A 196 5.93 -13.62 56.71
CA VAL A 196 5.12 -13.98 57.89
C VAL A 196 5.68 -15.21 58.62
N LYS A 197 6.12 -16.24 57.87
CA LYS A 197 6.74 -17.44 58.48
C LYS A 197 8.11 -17.14 59.09
N THR A 198 8.88 -16.24 58.49
CA THR A 198 10.17 -15.81 59.04
C THR A 198 9.98 -15.05 60.35
N ASP A 199 8.98 -14.15 60.41
CA ASP A 199 8.63 -13.44 61.64
C ASP A 199 8.18 -14.41 62.75
N LEU A 200 7.38 -15.42 62.41
CA LEU A 200 6.99 -16.48 63.35
C LEU A 200 8.19 -17.29 63.84
N ALA A 201 9.11 -17.68 62.95
CA ALA A 201 10.32 -18.40 63.33
C ALA A 201 11.21 -17.59 64.27
N LEU A 202 11.35 -16.27 64.02
CA LEU A 202 12.08 -15.35 64.90
C LEU A 202 11.42 -15.24 66.28
N GLN A 203 10.10 -15.15 66.34
CA GLN A 203 9.35 -15.09 67.59
C GLN A 203 9.47 -16.39 68.40
N LEU A 204 9.37 -17.55 67.74
CA LEU A 204 9.57 -18.86 68.36
C LEU A 204 11.00 -19.07 68.87
N PHE A 205 11.99 -18.50 68.16
CA PHE A 205 13.38 -18.53 68.59
C PHE A 205 13.59 -17.71 69.86
N GLN A 206 12.95 -16.54 69.97
CA GLN A 206 12.97 -15.72 71.19
C GLN A 206 12.29 -16.41 72.39
N MET A 207 11.32 -17.29 72.13
CA MET A 207 10.64 -18.09 73.15
C MET A 207 11.38 -19.41 73.50
N GLU A 208 12.59 -19.62 72.97
CA GLU A 208 13.39 -20.84 73.15
C GLU A 208 12.67 -22.14 72.68
N ALA A 209 11.67 -22.01 71.80
CA ALA A 209 10.89 -23.12 71.26
C ALA A 209 11.57 -23.78 70.06
N TYR A 210 12.83 -24.20 70.22
CA TYR A 210 13.70 -24.68 69.13
C TYR A 210 13.09 -25.75 68.20
N PRO A 211 12.32 -26.75 68.68
CA PRO A 211 11.70 -27.73 67.78
C PRO A 211 10.69 -27.11 66.79
N GLN A 212 10.01 -26.04 67.19
CA GLN A 212 9.02 -25.34 66.36
C GLN A 212 9.72 -24.40 65.37
N VAL A 213 10.85 -23.80 65.76
CA VAL A 213 11.72 -23.04 64.86
C VAL A 213 12.26 -23.91 63.72
N GLU A 214 12.75 -25.11 64.03
CA GLU A 214 13.26 -26.04 63.01
C GLU A 214 12.17 -26.41 62.00
N LYS A 215 10.93 -26.58 62.45
CA LYS A 215 9.78 -26.86 61.59
C LYS A 215 9.50 -25.69 60.63
N GLU A 216 9.41 -24.46 61.13
CA GLU A 216 9.16 -23.28 60.29
C GLU A 216 10.29 -23.05 59.29
N LEU A 217 11.55 -23.22 59.69
CA LEU A 217 12.70 -23.12 58.78
C LEU A 217 12.67 -24.18 57.66
N LYS A 218 12.25 -25.41 57.96
CA LYS A 218 12.05 -26.46 56.95
C LYS A 218 10.93 -26.10 55.98
N GLU A 219 9.82 -25.57 56.47
CA GLU A 219 8.70 -25.11 55.62
C GLU A 219 9.10 -23.92 54.74
N ILE A 220 9.82 -22.93 55.28
CA ILE A 220 10.39 -21.81 54.52
C ILE A 220 11.30 -22.31 53.40
N HIS A 221 12.18 -23.27 53.69
CA HIS A 221 13.07 -23.86 52.68
C HIS A 221 12.29 -24.57 51.58
N GLN A 222 11.25 -25.32 51.94
CA GLN A 222 10.42 -26.05 50.98
C GLN A 222 9.63 -25.09 50.08
N ILE A 223 8.96 -24.08 50.67
CA ILE A 223 8.20 -23.05 49.93
C ILE A 223 9.12 -22.32 48.94
N SER A 224 10.31 -21.91 49.38
CA SER A 224 11.27 -21.23 48.50
C SER A 224 11.69 -22.10 47.31
N LYS A 225 11.90 -23.41 47.53
CA LYS A 225 12.26 -24.36 46.46
C LYS A 225 11.11 -24.58 45.48
N ASP A 226 9.89 -24.73 45.99
CA ASP A 226 8.70 -24.98 45.17
C ASP A 226 8.37 -23.75 44.30
N SER A 227 8.41 -22.55 44.86
CA SER A 227 8.19 -21.30 44.11
C SER A 227 9.26 -21.05 43.05
N MET A 228 10.53 -21.42 43.31
CA MET A 228 11.59 -21.32 42.30
C MET A 228 11.34 -22.29 41.13
N ASN A 229 10.84 -23.50 41.41
CA ASN A 229 10.45 -24.46 40.39
C ASN A 229 9.24 -23.98 39.58
N GLU A 230 8.26 -23.34 40.22
CA GLU A 230 7.08 -22.78 39.56
C GLU A 230 7.47 -21.67 38.59
N VAL A 231 8.31 -20.71 39.01
CA VAL A 231 8.85 -19.66 38.14
C VAL A 231 9.64 -20.25 36.98
N ARG A 232 10.51 -21.24 37.24
CA ARG A 232 11.26 -21.92 36.18
C ARG A 232 10.33 -22.57 35.16
N THR A 233 9.28 -23.24 35.63
CA THR A 233 8.28 -23.90 34.76
C THR A 233 7.54 -22.87 33.90
N ILE A 234 7.14 -21.73 34.46
CA ILE A 234 6.51 -20.64 33.72
C ILE A 234 7.47 -20.10 32.65
N VAL A 235 8.73 -19.79 33.01
CA VAL A 235 9.74 -19.28 32.06
C VAL A 235 10.09 -20.29 30.97
N GLU A 236 10.19 -21.58 31.29
CA GLU A 236 10.45 -22.63 30.31
C GLU A 236 9.29 -22.80 29.33
N ASN A 237 8.04 -22.73 29.80
CA ASN A 237 6.84 -22.73 28.95
C ASN A 237 6.77 -21.54 27.99
N LEU A 238 7.35 -20.39 28.36
CA LEU A 238 7.46 -19.23 27.45
C LEU A 238 8.47 -19.46 26.33
N LYS A 239 9.56 -20.16 26.63
CA LYS A 239 10.65 -20.41 25.68
C LYS A 239 10.30 -21.53 24.69
N SER A 240 9.44 -22.47 25.08
CA SER A 240 9.05 -23.64 24.29
C SER A 240 7.87 -23.40 23.34
N ARG A 241 7.04 -22.38 23.58
CA ARG A 241 5.96 -21.99 22.65
C ARG A 241 6.52 -21.31 21.41
N THR A 242 6.94 -22.11 20.44
CA THR A 242 7.18 -21.66 19.07
C THR A 242 5.87 -21.73 18.28
N LEU A 243 5.67 -20.76 17.37
CA LEU A 243 4.54 -20.73 16.42
C LEU A 243 4.34 -22.07 15.69
N ALA A 244 5.43 -22.81 15.45
CA ALA A 244 5.41 -24.16 14.87
C ALA A 244 4.71 -25.21 15.78
N SER A 245 4.96 -25.17 17.09
CA SER A 245 4.35 -26.11 18.06
C SER A 245 2.85 -25.87 18.27
N GLU A 246 2.43 -24.61 18.27
CA GLU A 246 1.01 -24.22 18.37
C GLU A 246 0.26 -24.60 17.08
N LEU A 247 0.87 -24.37 15.91
CA LEU A 247 0.28 -24.77 14.63
C LEU A 247 0.09 -26.28 14.51
N GLU A 248 1.06 -27.07 15.01
CA GLU A 248 0.96 -28.54 15.03
C GLU A 248 -0.13 -29.03 15.99
N THR A 249 -0.31 -28.33 17.12
CA THR A 249 -1.36 -28.63 18.11
C THR A 249 -2.75 -28.34 17.55
N VAL A 250 -2.95 -27.18 16.92
CA VAL A 250 -4.23 -26.84 16.26
C VAL A 250 -4.54 -27.81 15.12
N LYS A 251 -3.53 -28.22 14.35
CA LYS A 251 -3.69 -29.18 13.25
C LYS A 251 -4.02 -30.61 13.72
N LYS A 252 -3.72 -30.95 14.98
CA LYS A 252 -4.13 -32.23 15.61
C LYS A 252 -5.53 -32.18 16.24
N MET A 253 -6.09 -30.98 16.44
CA MET A 253 -7.43 -30.80 17.00
C MET A 253 -8.53 -30.64 15.94
N LEU A 254 -8.17 -30.49 14.66
CA LEU A 254 -9.05 -30.53 13.49
C LEU A 254 -9.05 -31.92 12.84
#